data_AF-A0A0V0GM91-F1
#
_entry.id   AF-A0A0V0GM91-F1
#
_cell.length_a   1.000
_cell.length_b   1.000
_cell.length_c   1.000
_cell.angle_alpha   90.00
_cell.angle_beta   90.00
_cell.angle_gamma   90.00
#
_symmetry.space_group_name_H-M   'P 1'
#
loop_
_entity.id
_entity.type
_entity.pdbx_description
1 polymer ?
#
loop_
_entity_poly.entity_id
_entity_poly.type
_entity_poly.pdbx_seq_one_letter_code
_entity_poly.pdbx_strand_id
1 'polypeptide(L)'
;MQAGGGVKCPTGQCCSILGWCGTESYYCNPEYCQSQCSGPFPKGRCGWQADGGLCPNGLCCSVDGWCGTTWDYCASGICQSQCPSTPPPPSPPPPPPPLPPSPPPPSPPPPPPPLPPS
;
A
#
# COMPACT_ATOMS: atom_id res chain seq x y z
N MET A 1 -24.55 21.17 4.97
CA MET A 1 -24.17 20.86 3.57
C MET A 1 -23.59 19.44 3.51
N GLN A 2 -23.87 18.67 2.47
CA GLN A 2 -23.45 17.26 2.41
C GLN A 2 -22.00 17.15 1.91
N ALA A 3 -21.12 16.66 2.78
CA ALA A 3 -19.75 16.22 2.46
C ALA A 3 -19.78 14.72 2.16
N GLY A 4 -20.24 14.35 0.97
CA GLY A 4 -20.06 12.99 0.44
C GLY A 4 -18.69 12.87 -0.25
N GLY A 5 -18.03 11.71 -0.11
CA GLY A 5 -16.92 11.31 -1.00
C GLY A 5 -15.65 12.17 -0.94
N GLY A 6 -15.06 12.37 0.24
CA GLY A 6 -13.75 13.02 0.38
C GLY A 6 -13.75 14.55 0.27
N VAL A 7 -14.91 15.18 0.15
CA VAL A 7 -15.06 16.64 0.20
C VAL A 7 -14.80 17.14 1.62
N LYS A 8 -13.85 18.08 1.78
CA LYS A 8 -13.65 18.78 3.06
C LYS A 8 -14.80 19.77 3.29
N CYS A 9 -15.33 19.79 4.51
CA CYS A 9 -16.19 20.86 4.99
C CYS A 9 -15.47 22.23 4.94
N PRO A 10 -16.22 23.35 4.83
CA PRO A 10 -15.70 24.69 4.92
C PRO A 10 -14.90 24.88 6.20
N THR A 11 -13.91 25.76 6.14
CA THR A 11 -13.06 26.08 7.29
C THR A 11 -13.91 26.42 8.52
N GLY A 12 -13.62 25.76 9.64
CA GLY A 12 -14.34 25.94 10.90
C GLY A 12 -15.58 25.06 11.05
N GLN A 13 -15.90 24.17 10.10
CA GLN A 13 -16.99 23.19 10.22
C GLN A 13 -16.46 21.77 10.39
N CYS A 14 -17.14 20.99 11.22
CA CYS A 14 -16.88 19.58 11.42
C CYS A 14 -17.72 18.76 10.44
N CYS A 15 -17.16 17.64 9.97
CA CYS A 15 -17.87 16.65 9.16
C CYS A 15 -18.40 15.55 10.09
N SER A 16 -19.71 15.35 10.15
CA SER A 16 -20.30 14.23 10.90
C SER A 16 -20.09 12.89 10.17
N ILE A 17 -20.24 11.78 10.90
CA ILE A 17 -20.22 10.41 10.33
C ILE A 17 -21.30 10.19 9.27
N LEU A 18 -22.36 11.01 9.26
CA LEU A 18 -23.40 10.99 8.23
C LEU A 18 -23.02 11.78 6.97
N GLY A 19 -21.80 12.35 6.93
CA GLY A 19 -21.31 13.14 5.81
C GLY A 19 -21.95 14.52 5.73
N TRP A 20 -22.23 15.15 6.87
CA TRP A 20 -22.79 16.51 6.91
C TRP A 20 -21.84 17.47 7.61
N CYS A 21 -21.69 18.67 7.05
CA CYS A 21 -20.90 19.73 7.66
C CYS A 21 -21.76 20.64 8.53
N GLY A 22 -21.25 20.97 9.71
CA GLY A 22 -21.82 21.94 10.62
C GLY A 22 -20.88 22.27 11.78
N THR A 23 -21.29 23.23 12.61
CA THR A 23 -20.52 23.69 13.79
C THR A 23 -21.13 23.25 15.11
N GLU A 24 -22.35 22.73 15.09
CA GLU A 24 -23.04 22.27 16.30
C GLU A 24 -22.42 20.97 16.83
N SER A 25 -22.72 20.66 18.09
CA SER A 25 -22.22 19.46 18.77
C SER A 25 -22.53 18.18 18.03
N TYR A 26 -23.65 18.08 17.30
CA TYR A 26 -23.97 16.90 16.48
C TYR A 26 -22.92 16.61 15.39
N TYR A 27 -22.30 17.66 14.85
CA TYR A 27 -21.29 17.55 13.80
C TYR A 27 -19.88 17.44 14.38
N CYS A 28 -19.63 18.14 15.50
CA CYS A 28 -18.31 18.29 16.09
C CYS A 28 -18.02 17.36 17.26
N ASN A 29 -19.01 16.64 17.80
CA ASN A 29 -18.80 15.68 18.87
C ASN A 29 -17.82 14.59 18.40
N PRO A 30 -16.72 14.32 19.13
CA PRO A 30 -15.70 13.34 18.73
C PRO A 30 -16.24 11.92 18.48
N GLU A 31 -17.40 11.59 19.01
CA GLU A 31 -18.07 10.29 18.83
C GLU A 31 -18.84 10.21 17.50
N TYR A 32 -19.34 11.36 17.02
CA TYR A 32 -20.14 11.47 15.78
C TYR A 32 -19.45 12.27 14.68
N CYS A 33 -18.26 12.79 14.95
CA CYS A 33 -17.44 13.54 14.01
C CYS A 33 -16.46 12.61 13.29
N GLN A 34 -16.43 12.76 11.97
CA GLN A 34 -15.62 11.99 11.04
C GLN A 34 -14.32 12.74 10.67
N SER A 35 -14.36 14.07 10.46
CA SER A 35 -13.18 14.89 10.17
C SER A 35 -13.39 16.37 10.50
N GLN A 36 -12.29 17.14 10.58
CA GLN A 36 -12.30 18.56 11.01
C GLN A 36 -12.93 18.77 12.40
N CYS A 37 -12.82 17.77 13.27
CA CYS A 37 -13.34 17.85 14.63
C CYS A 37 -12.49 18.82 15.45
N SER A 38 -13.13 19.66 16.28
CA SER A 38 -12.43 20.68 17.07
C SER A 38 -11.58 20.13 18.23
N GLY A 39 -11.53 18.80 18.40
CA GLY A 39 -10.83 18.11 19.47
C GLY A 39 -11.55 18.16 20.84
N PRO A 40 -11.14 17.34 21.83
CA PRO A 40 -10.03 16.38 21.78
C PRO A 40 -10.39 15.09 21.02
N PHE A 41 -9.49 14.62 20.16
CA PHE A 41 -9.67 13.35 19.45
C PHE A 41 -9.45 12.16 20.42
N PRO A 42 -10.17 11.04 20.24
CA PRO A 42 -9.87 9.80 20.94
C PRO A 42 -8.40 9.42 20.77
N LYS A 43 -7.79 8.90 21.84
CA LYS A 43 -6.39 8.46 21.83
C LYS A 43 -6.21 7.40 20.73
N GLY A 44 -5.27 7.65 19.82
CA GLY A 44 -5.00 6.75 18.69
C GLY A 44 -5.78 7.08 17.42
N ARG A 45 -6.52 8.19 17.36
CA ARG A 45 -7.00 8.75 16.07
C ARG A 45 -5.87 9.47 15.35
N CYS A 46 -5.88 9.36 14.02
CA CYS A 46 -4.86 9.92 13.13
C CYS A 46 -5.46 10.22 11.75
N GLY A 47 -4.61 10.74 10.86
CA GLY A 47 -4.96 10.92 9.46
C GLY A 47 -5.90 12.10 9.25
N TRP A 48 -6.54 12.17 8.09
CA TRP A 48 -7.45 13.28 7.76
C TRP A 48 -8.64 13.37 8.72
N GLN A 49 -8.98 12.27 9.39
CA GLN A 49 -9.98 12.22 10.45
C GLN A 49 -9.59 12.99 11.72
N ALA A 50 -8.28 13.10 11.99
CA ALA A 50 -7.72 13.78 13.16
C ALA A 50 -6.96 15.06 12.78
N ASP A 51 -7.46 15.79 11.77
CA ASP A 51 -6.82 17.00 11.24
C ASP A 51 -5.38 16.79 10.75
N GLY A 52 -5.10 15.61 10.17
CA GLY A 52 -3.76 15.20 9.77
C GLY A 52 -2.90 14.68 10.92
N GLY A 53 -3.50 14.40 12.08
CA GLY A 53 -2.82 13.89 13.27
C GLY A 53 -1.97 12.65 12.97
N LEU A 54 -0.79 12.61 13.59
CA LEU A 54 0.12 11.46 13.50
C LEU A 54 -0.09 10.52 14.67
N CYS A 55 0.15 9.25 14.43
CA CYS A 55 0.15 8.27 15.50
C CYS A 55 1.41 8.39 16.37
N PRO A 56 1.27 8.17 17.70
CA PRO A 56 2.42 8.13 18.59
C PRO A 56 3.36 6.97 18.24
N ASN A 57 4.63 7.09 18.60
CA ASN A 57 5.65 6.04 18.46
C ASN A 57 5.85 5.51 17.02
N GLY A 58 5.49 6.28 16.00
CA GLY A 58 5.66 5.84 14.61
C GLY A 58 4.69 4.74 14.15
N LEU A 59 3.58 4.53 14.87
CA LEU A 59 2.55 3.56 14.47
C LEU A 59 1.94 3.96 13.13
N CYS A 60 1.50 2.97 12.36
CA CYS A 60 0.82 3.22 11.09
C CYS A 60 -0.55 3.84 11.33
N CYS A 61 -0.91 4.81 10.50
CA CYS A 61 -2.26 5.35 10.46
C CYS A 61 -3.06 4.64 9.37
N SER A 62 -4.10 3.88 9.74
CA SER A 62 -4.97 3.22 8.78
C SER A 62 -5.84 4.22 8.00
N VAL A 63 -6.39 3.83 6.86
CA VAL A 63 -7.40 4.61 6.09
C VAL A 63 -8.64 4.94 6.89
N ASP A 64 -8.94 4.16 7.92
CA ASP A 64 -10.02 4.40 8.87
C ASP A 64 -9.67 5.46 9.93
N GLY A 65 -8.42 5.92 9.96
CA GLY A 65 -7.95 7.02 10.81
C GLY A 65 -7.60 6.58 12.22
N TRP A 66 -7.10 5.35 12.36
CA TRP A 66 -6.68 4.77 13.63
C TRP A 66 -5.23 4.31 13.59
N CYS A 67 -4.60 4.33 14.76
CA CYS A 67 -3.21 3.96 14.96
C CYS A 67 -3.05 2.50 15.33
N GLY A 68 -2.14 1.80 14.65
CA GLY A 68 -1.83 0.41 14.94
C GLY A 68 -0.56 -0.09 14.25
N THR A 69 -0.23 -1.34 14.50
CA THR A 69 0.94 -2.04 13.92
C THR A 69 0.57 -3.24 13.05
N THR A 70 -0.70 -3.67 13.05
CA THR A 70 -1.10 -4.85 12.29
C THR A 70 -1.23 -4.52 10.81
N TRP A 71 -1.36 -5.57 10.00
CA TRP A 71 -1.52 -5.46 8.55
C TRP A 71 -2.66 -4.50 8.16
N ASP A 72 -3.79 -4.52 8.88
CA ASP A 72 -4.95 -3.65 8.63
C ASP A 72 -4.66 -2.14 8.79
N TYR A 73 -3.54 -1.80 9.44
CA TYR A 73 -3.09 -0.42 9.65
C TYR A 73 -1.93 -0.04 8.74
N CYS A 74 -1.05 -1.01 8.47
CA CYS A 74 0.25 -0.77 7.84
C CYS A 74 0.32 -1.23 6.37
N ALA A 75 -0.64 -2.02 5.88
CA ALA A 75 -0.59 -2.54 4.53
C ALA A 75 -0.62 -1.43 3.47
N SER A 76 0.07 -1.68 2.35
CA SER A 76 0.02 -0.79 1.20
C SER A 76 -1.42 -0.65 0.70
N GLY A 77 -1.86 0.59 0.48
CA GLY A 77 -3.23 0.91 0.09
C GLY A 77 -4.24 1.00 1.24
N ILE A 78 -3.87 0.58 2.46
CA ILE A 78 -4.73 0.64 3.66
C ILE A 78 -4.14 1.59 4.72
N CYS A 79 -2.92 2.09 4.49
CA CYS A 79 -2.25 3.04 5.35
C CYS A 79 -2.24 4.46 4.74
N GLN A 80 -2.59 5.47 5.54
CA GLN A 80 -2.54 6.89 5.18
C GLN A 80 -1.18 7.53 5.44
N SER A 81 -0.56 7.24 6.59
CA SER A 81 0.68 7.88 7.05
C SER A 81 1.45 6.97 8.01
N GLN A 82 2.77 7.21 8.12
CA GLN A 82 3.69 6.36 8.90
C GLN A 82 3.64 4.88 8.48
N CYS A 83 3.36 4.66 7.20
CA CYS A 83 3.35 3.34 6.60
C CYS A 83 4.78 2.78 6.58
N PRO A 84 4.95 1.46 6.72
CA PRO A 84 6.25 0.85 6.53
C PRO A 84 6.73 1.19 5.13
N SER A 85 7.85 1.90 5.04
CA SER A 85 8.61 2.01 3.81
C SER A 85 9.06 0.60 3.49
N THR A 86 8.36 -0.12 2.62
CA THR A 86 8.99 -1.27 1.99
C THR A 86 10.26 -0.72 1.37
N PRO A 87 11.48 -1.18 1.75
CA PRO A 87 12.62 -0.93 0.88
C PRO A 87 12.19 -1.35 -0.53
N PRO A 88 12.63 -0.64 -1.60
CA PRO A 88 12.37 -1.10 -2.95
C PRO A 88 12.72 -2.60 -3.01
N PRO A 89 11.91 -3.44 -3.69
CA PRO A 89 12.23 -4.86 -3.80
C PRO A 89 13.70 -4.97 -4.24
N PRO A 90 14.49 -5.88 -3.63
CA PRO A 90 15.88 -6.04 -4.05
C PRO A 90 15.91 -6.24 -5.56
N SER A 91 16.83 -5.55 -6.23
CA SER A 91 17.01 -5.70 -7.68
C SER A 91 17.03 -7.19 -8.04
N PRO A 92 16.35 -7.62 -9.11
CA PRO A 92 16.40 -9.02 -9.51
C PRO A 92 17.86 -9.45 -9.66
N PRO A 93 18.21 -10.69 -9.29
CA PRO A 93 19.56 -11.19 -9.49
C PRO A 93 19.94 -11.02 -10.98
N PRO A 94 21.21 -10.75 -11.29
CA PRO A 94 21.65 -10.69 -12.67
C PRO A 94 21.24 -11.99 -13.38
N PRO A 95 20.87 -11.93 -14.67
CA PRO A 95 20.54 -13.13 -15.42
C PRO A 95 21.68 -14.14 -15.31
N PRO A 96 21.38 -15.45 -15.23
CA PRO A 96 22.41 -16.46 -15.25
C PRO A 96 23.27 -16.28 -16.51
N PRO A 97 24.58 -16.60 -16.45
CA PRO A 97 25.43 -16.57 -17.63
C PRO A 97 24.80 -17.42 -18.74
N PRO A 98 25.00 -17.06 -20.02
CA PRO A 98 24.50 -17.86 -21.12
C PRO A 98 25.00 -19.30 -20.97
N LEU A 99 24.10 -20.26 -21.23
CA LEU A 99 24.46 -21.67 -21.28
C LEU A 99 25.60 -21.87 -22.29
N PRO A 100 26.59 -22.73 -21.98
CA PRO A 100 27.61 -23.08 -22.96
C PRO A 100 26.95 -23.68 -24.21
N PRO A 101 27.55 -23.50 -25.40
CA PRO A 101 27.05 -24.12 -26.62
C PRO A 101 26.96 -25.63 -26.45
N SER A 102 25.89 -26.22 -27.00
CA SER A 102 25.74 -27.67 -27.04
C SER A 102 26.95 -28.31 -27.74
N PRO A 103 27.41 -29.49 -27.28
CA PRO A 103 28.49 -30.20 -27.95
C PRO A 103 28.09 -30.52 -29.40
N PRO A 104 29.06 -30.57 -30.33
CA PRO A 104 28.79 -30.97 -31.71
C PRO A 104 28.21 -32.39 -31.73
N PRO A 105 27.33 -32.70 -32.69
CA PRO A 105 26.85 -34.06 -32.88
C PRO A 105 28.02 -35.01 -33.15
N PRO A 106 27.91 -36.29 -32.78
CA PRO A 106 28.93 -37.28 -33.10
C PRO A 106 29.12 -37.37 -34.62
N SER A 107 30.36 -37.60 -35.05
CA SER A 107 30.68 -37.82 -36.46
C SER A 107 29.84 -38.97 -37.04
N PRO A 108 29.39 -38.87 -38.30
CA PRO A 108 28.71 -39.98 -38.95
C PRO A 108 29.63 -41.22 -39.02
N PRO A 109 29.06 -42.44 -38.98
CA PRO A 109 29.84 -43.66 -39.15
C PRO A 109 30.53 -43.66 -40.53
N PRO A 110 31.70 -44.33 -40.64
CA PRO A 110 32.38 -44.47 -41.92
C PRO A 110 31.49 -45.21 -42.94
N PRO A 111 31.61 -44.89 -44.23
CA PRO A 111 30.87 -45.61 -45.27
C PRO A 111 31.26 -47.10 -45.26
N PRO A 112 30.34 -48.00 -45.64
CA PRO A 112 30.67 -49.41 -45.77
C PRO A 112 31.76 -49.62 -46.83
N PRO A 113 32.59 -50.67 -46.68
CA PRO A 113 33.61 -51.00 -47.68
C PRO A 113 32.98 -51.32 -49.04
N PRO A 114 33.68 -51.04 -50.15
CA PRO A 114 33.20 -51.40 -51.48
C PRO A 114 32.99 -52.92 -51.59
N LEU A 115 31.90 -53.31 -52.27
CA LEU A 115 31.62 -54.70 -52.58
C LEU A 115 32.72 -55.27 -53.51
N PRO A 116 33.11 -56.55 -53.33
CA PRO A 116 34.10 -57.18 -54.21
C PRO A 116 33.55 -57.31 -55.64
N PRO A 117 34.41 -57.19 -56.68
CA PRO A 117 34.01 -57.43 -58.06
C PRO A 117 33.61 -58.91 -58.26
N SER A 118 32.59 -59.13 -59.11
CA SER A 118 32.09 -60.46 -59.50
C SER A 118 33.03 -61.22 -60.41
#